data_AF-A0AAW9MQH2-F1
#
_entry.id   AF-A0AAW9MQH2-F1
#
_cell.length_a   1.000
_cell.length_b   1.000
_cell.length_c   1.000
_cell.angle_alpha   90.00
_cell.angle_beta   90.00
_cell.angle_gamma   90.00
#
_symmetry.space_group_name_H-M   'P 1'
#
loop_
_entity.id
_entity.type
_entity.pdbx_description
1 polymer ?
#
loop_
_entity_poly.entity_id
_entity_poly.type
_entity_poly.pdbx_seq_one_letter_code
_entity_poly.pdbx_strand_id
1 'polypeptide(L)'
;MDRIIYNSKLNGSIRAITSKSFAHRAIFCALLAKEESRLIINDLSQDIESSLNAIEKLGAKIIVNGNNYRIIPPKSYKDNIKINVSESGTSLRFLIPIIAILGLNAKIIRKGTLISRSNSVYFDLLPRHGVSIKENGDSILLSGKLRGFDFSVRGDISSQFISGLLIACGFTEDPIKINLLTHLESKPYVDMTIDVMEKFGVKVLFKENSYFSKGSFKKAFLEVEGDWSNSLFFLGTGVEVLGLNKDSVQGDKMALNYLKTLSYENVSSRGYKLEKNWQ
;
A
#
# COMPACT_ATOMS: atom_id res chain seq x y z
N MET A 1 38.15 -17.98 24.10
CA MET A 1 37.39 -18.87 23.19
C MET A 1 37.41 -18.24 21.83
N ASP A 2 38.26 -18.77 20.94
CA ASP A 2 38.34 -18.28 19.58
C ASP A 2 37.14 -18.83 18.80
N ARG A 3 36.36 -17.94 18.19
CA ARG A 3 35.29 -18.32 17.26
C ARG A 3 35.87 -18.36 15.86
N ILE A 4 36.03 -19.56 15.31
CA ILE A 4 36.43 -19.76 13.92
C ILE A 4 35.18 -19.63 13.05
N ILE A 5 35.19 -18.71 12.09
CA ILE A 5 34.11 -18.51 11.11
C ILE A 5 34.53 -19.20 9.80
N TYR A 6 33.76 -20.20 9.37
CA TYR A 6 33.96 -20.85 8.08
C TYR A 6 33.09 -20.19 7.01
N ASN A 7 33.70 -19.77 5.91
CA ASN A 7 32.96 -19.25 4.76
C ASN A 7 32.25 -20.42 4.06
N SER A 8 30.92 -20.40 4.05
CA SER A 8 30.10 -21.38 3.36
C SER A 8 28.97 -20.67 2.64
N LYS A 9 28.50 -21.25 1.53
CA LYS A 9 27.31 -20.72 0.83
C LYS A 9 26.10 -20.89 1.74
N LEU A 10 25.32 -19.82 1.87
CA LEU A 10 24.01 -19.88 2.52
C LEU A 10 23.12 -20.87 1.74
N ASN A 11 22.41 -21.73 2.47
CA ASN A 11 21.53 -22.74 1.91
C ASN A 11 20.32 -22.94 2.84
N GLY A 12 19.22 -23.46 2.29
CA GLY A 12 17.96 -23.65 2.98
C GLY A 12 16.82 -22.88 2.31
N SER A 13 15.69 -22.84 3.00
CA SER A 13 14.47 -22.18 2.52
C SER A 13 13.88 -21.26 3.58
N ILE A 14 13.39 -20.10 3.15
CA ILE A 14 12.59 -19.18 3.98
C ILE A 14 11.24 -18.92 3.30
N ARG A 15 10.25 -18.48 4.07
CA ARG A 15 9.02 -17.91 3.50
C ARG A 15 9.20 -16.39 3.38
N ALA A 16 8.76 -15.82 2.26
CA ALA A 16 8.70 -14.38 2.09
C ALA A 16 7.81 -13.78 3.18
N ILE A 17 8.28 -12.70 3.80
CA ILE A 17 7.46 -11.90 4.71
C ILE A 17 6.34 -11.21 3.93
N THR A 18 5.33 -10.73 4.64
CA THR A 18 4.22 -9.97 4.05
C THR A 18 4.69 -8.70 3.32
N SER A 19 4.25 -8.51 2.08
CA SER A 19 4.44 -7.25 1.34
C SER A 19 3.70 -6.13 2.03
N LYS A 20 4.46 -5.26 2.71
CA LYS A 20 3.90 -4.09 3.41
C LYS A 20 3.11 -3.19 2.46
N SER A 21 3.65 -2.95 1.27
CA SER A 21 3.02 -2.12 0.25
C SER A 21 1.67 -2.66 -0.19
N PHE A 22 1.57 -3.97 -0.38
CA PHE A 22 0.30 -4.64 -0.71
C PHE A 22 -0.67 -4.58 0.48
N ALA A 23 -0.19 -4.89 1.69
CA ALA A 23 -0.98 -4.91 2.92
C ALA A 23 -1.72 -3.60 3.16
N HIS A 24 -1.03 -2.45 3.08
CA HIS A 24 -1.65 -1.14 3.25
C HIS A 24 -2.82 -0.94 2.29
N ARG A 25 -2.63 -1.23 1.00
CA ARG A 25 -3.67 -1.08 -0.03
C ARG A 25 -4.87 -1.95 0.28
N ALA A 26 -4.64 -3.22 0.61
CA ALA A 26 -5.70 -4.18 0.90
C ALA A 26 -6.49 -3.79 2.16
N ILE A 27 -5.81 -3.32 3.22
CA ILE A 27 -6.44 -2.88 4.47
C ILE A 27 -7.36 -1.68 4.24
N PHE A 28 -6.89 -0.66 3.51
CA PHE A 28 -7.73 0.52 3.24
C PHE A 28 -8.84 0.22 2.23
N CYS A 29 -8.64 -0.64 1.23
CA CYS A 29 -9.73 -1.10 0.36
C CYS A 29 -10.79 -1.88 1.16
N ALA A 30 -10.38 -2.71 2.12
CA ALA A 30 -11.29 -3.44 3.01
C ALA A 30 -12.11 -2.51 3.93
N LEU A 31 -11.52 -1.42 4.42
CA LEU A 31 -12.26 -0.38 5.16
C LEU A 31 -13.36 0.27 4.32
N LEU A 32 -13.10 0.49 3.03
CA LEU A 32 -14.00 1.17 2.11
C LEU A 32 -15.00 0.23 1.41
N ALA A 33 -14.85 -1.08 1.60
CA ALA A 33 -15.74 -2.08 1.05
C ALA A 33 -17.17 -1.97 1.60
N LYS A 34 -18.15 -2.42 0.82
CA LYS A 34 -19.57 -2.49 1.24
C LYS A 34 -19.87 -3.60 2.25
N GLU A 35 -19.01 -4.63 2.30
CA GLU A 35 -19.20 -5.83 3.10
C GLU A 35 -17.88 -6.29 3.74
N GLU A 36 -17.97 -7.24 4.67
CA GLU A 36 -16.80 -7.85 5.32
C GLU A 36 -15.82 -8.44 4.30
N SER A 37 -14.55 -8.06 4.44
CA SER A 37 -13.43 -8.62 3.66
C SER A 37 -12.54 -9.49 4.55
N ARG A 38 -11.89 -10.48 3.92
CA ARG A 38 -10.96 -11.40 4.58
C ARG A 38 -9.57 -11.25 3.99
N LEU A 39 -8.62 -10.84 4.81
CA LEU A 39 -7.21 -10.73 4.43
C LEU A 39 -6.40 -11.77 5.18
N ILE A 40 -5.62 -12.58 4.47
CA ILE A 40 -4.58 -13.41 5.09
C ILE A 40 -3.29 -12.59 5.13
N ILE A 41 -2.84 -12.22 6.33
CA ILE A 41 -1.62 -11.44 6.59
C ILE A 41 -0.70 -12.31 7.43
N ASN A 42 0.37 -12.83 6.82
CA ASN A 42 1.24 -13.82 7.44
C ASN A 42 2.09 -13.21 8.57
N ASP A 43 2.50 -11.95 8.42
CA ASP A 43 3.38 -11.28 9.38
C ASP A 43 3.01 -9.80 9.48
N LEU A 44 3.15 -9.23 10.67
CA LEU A 44 2.90 -7.82 10.92
C LEU A 44 4.21 -7.03 10.99
N SER A 45 4.15 -5.80 10.49
CA SER A 45 5.12 -4.74 10.80
C SER A 45 4.40 -3.61 11.51
N GLN A 46 5.15 -2.75 12.22
CA GLN A 46 4.59 -1.57 12.90
C GLN A 46 3.80 -0.65 11.95
N ASP A 47 4.20 -0.61 10.67
CA ASP A 47 3.49 0.11 9.63
C ASP A 47 2.12 -0.51 9.32
N ILE A 48 2.05 -1.83 9.17
CA ILE A 48 0.79 -2.56 8.93
C ILE A 48 -0.13 -2.40 10.13
N GLU A 49 0.40 -2.53 11.34
CA GLU A 49 -0.34 -2.29 12.59
C GLU A 49 -0.90 -0.87 12.65
N SER A 50 -0.14 0.14 12.19
CA SER A 50 -0.60 1.53 12.13
C SER A 50 -1.80 1.69 11.18
N SER A 51 -1.82 0.97 10.06
CA SER A 51 -2.98 0.95 9.16
C SER A 51 -4.19 0.23 9.77
N LEU A 52 -3.99 -0.93 10.40
CA LEU A 52 -5.08 -1.64 11.10
C LEU A 52 -5.69 -0.77 12.20
N ASN A 53 -4.85 -0.12 13.02
CA ASN A 53 -5.31 0.80 14.05
C ASN A 53 -6.09 1.99 13.47
N ALA A 54 -5.62 2.57 12.36
CA ALA A 54 -6.29 3.68 11.72
C ALA A 54 -7.70 3.31 11.25
N ILE A 55 -7.89 2.13 10.63
CA ILE A 55 -9.20 1.69 10.18
C ILE A 55 -10.16 1.37 11.34
N GLU A 56 -9.65 0.86 12.47
CA GLU A 56 -10.44 0.67 13.70
C GLU A 56 -10.91 1.99 14.30
N LYS A 57 -10.04 3.01 14.29
CA LYS A 57 -10.41 4.38 14.74
C LYS A 57 -11.47 5.01 13.85
N LEU A 58 -11.48 4.68 12.56
CA LEU A 58 -12.55 5.06 11.63
C LEU A 58 -13.85 4.27 11.84
N GLY A 59 -13.83 3.23 12.68
CA GLY A 59 -15.00 2.47 13.11
C GLY A 59 -15.09 1.05 12.58
N ALA A 60 -14.12 0.59 11.76
CA ALA A 60 -14.10 -0.80 11.34
C ALA A 60 -13.93 -1.75 12.53
N LYS A 61 -14.55 -2.92 12.46
CA LYS A 61 -14.33 -4.01 13.41
C LYS A 61 -13.36 -5.01 12.78
N ILE A 62 -12.29 -5.35 13.49
CA ILE A 62 -11.32 -6.35 13.06
C ILE A 62 -11.47 -7.59 13.96
N ILE A 63 -11.66 -8.76 13.35
CA ILE A 63 -11.65 -10.05 14.04
C ILE A 63 -10.47 -10.85 13.52
N VAL A 64 -9.55 -11.22 14.42
CA VAL A 64 -8.30 -11.91 14.08
C VAL A 64 -8.36 -13.37 14.53
N ASN A 65 -8.00 -14.29 13.64
CA ASN A 65 -7.80 -15.70 13.96
C ASN A 65 -6.51 -16.19 13.26
N GLY A 66 -5.42 -16.28 14.02
CA GLY A 66 -4.10 -16.52 13.43
C GLY A 66 -3.72 -15.42 12.44
N ASN A 67 -3.38 -15.80 11.21
CA ASN A 67 -3.07 -14.86 10.12
C ASN A 67 -4.32 -14.35 9.36
N ASN A 68 -5.53 -14.73 9.80
CA ASN A 68 -6.77 -14.36 9.14
C ASN A 68 -7.40 -13.11 9.78
N TYR A 69 -7.44 -12.02 9.03
CA TYR A 69 -8.02 -10.73 9.42
C TYR A 69 -9.35 -10.53 8.71
N ARG A 70 -10.44 -10.63 9.47
CA ARG A 70 -11.78 -10.28 9.01
C ARG A 70 -12.03 -8.80 9.33
N ILE A 71 -12.12 -7.99 8.29
CA ILE A 71 -12.32 -6.54 8.39
C ILE A 71 -13.77 -6.25 8.02
N ILE A 72 -14.55 -5.80 9.00
CA ILE A 72 -15.95 -5.44 8.84
C ILE A 72 -16.02 -3.90 8.77
N PRO A 73 -16.40 -3.32 7.62
CA PRO A 73 -16.54 -1.88 7.48
C PRO A 73 -17.68 -1.35 8.36
N PRO A 74 -17.59 -0.13 8.90
CA PRO A 74 -18.63 0.42 9.74
C PRO A 74 -19.89 0.78 8.93
N LYS A 75 -21.07 0.72 9.56
CA LYS A 75 -22.30 1.29 8.97
C LYS A 75 -22.22 2.81 8.81
N SER A 76 -21.48 3.47 9.70
CA SER A 76 -21.19 4.90 9.68
C SER A 76 -19.78 5.13 10.23
N TYR A 77 -18.95 5.86 9.50
CA TYR A 77 -17.60 6.19 9.95
C TYR A 77 -17.63 7.13 11.16
N LYS A 78 -16.64 6.98 12.04
CA LYS A 78 -16.49 7.84 13.21
C LYS A 78 -15.92 9.20 12.81
N ASP A 79 -16.51 10.27 13.33
CA ASP A 79 -16.07 11.65 13.12
C ASP A 79 -15.37 12.23 14.37
N ASN A 80 -14.65 13.35 14.22
CA ASN A 80 -13.87 14.01 15.27
C ASN A 80 -12.85 13.09 15.93
N ILE A 81 -12.16 12.30 15.10
CA ILE A 81 -11.29 11.22 15.55
C ILE A 81 -9.83 11.68 15.71
N LYS A 82 -9.13 11.02 16.63
CA LYS A 82 -7.67 11.14 16.79
C LYS A 82 -7.02 9.83 16.37
N ILE A 83 -6.17 9.87 15.34
CA ILE A 83 -5.47 8.69 14.81
C ILE A 83 -3.97 8.90 14.94
N ASN A 84 -3.24 7.94 15.49
CA ASN A 84 -1.78 7.98 15.51
C ASN A 84 -1.24 7.02 14.45
N VAL A 85 -0.52 7.56 13.47
CA VAL A 85 0.11 6.76 12.39
C VAL A 85 1.59 6.48 12.65
N SER A 86 2.11 6.85 13.83
CA SER A 86 3.50 6.65 14.24
C SER A 86 4.47 7.20 13.17
N GLU A 87 5.43 6.41 12.69
CA GLU A 87 6.34 6.80 11.60
C GLU A 87 5.89 6.28 10.22
N SER A 88 4.66 5.76 10.11
CA SER A 88 4.15 5.12 8.90
C SER A 88 3.71 6.13 7.84
N GLY A 89 4.64 6.48 6.94
CA GLY A 89 4.38 7.41 5.83
C GLY A 89 3.28 6.93 4.88
N THR A 90 3.23 5.63 4.58
CA THR A 90 2.19 5.06 3.71
C THR A 90 0.82 5.15 4.36
N SER A 91 0.71 4.79 5.65
CA SER A 91 -0.54 4.91 6.41
C SER A 91 -1.04 6.36 6.40
N LEU A 92 -0.16 7.33 6.68
CA LEU A 92 -0.49 8.76 6.62
C LEU A 92 -1.02 9.15 5.23
N ARG A 93 -0.28 8.80 4.18
CA ARG A 93 -0.58 9.27 2.82
C ARG A 93 -1.84 8.64 2.24
N PHE A 94 -2.25 7.46 2.70
CA PHE A 94 -3.53 6.87 2.30
C PHE A 94 -4.68 7.37 3.18
N LEU A 95 -4.42 7.57 4.47
CA LEU A 95 -5.43 8.00 5.43
C LEU A 95 -5.94 9.43 5.17
N ILE A 96 -5.07 10.37 4.80
CA ILE A 96 -5.44 11.77 4.51
C ILE A 96 -6.57 11.88 3.46
N PRO A 97 -6.41 11.35 2.24
CA PRO A 97 -7.47 11.45 1.23
C PRO A 97 -8.71 10.62 1.60
N ILE A 98 -8.56 9.53 2.36
CA ILE A 98 -9.69 8.73 2.86
C ILE A 98 -10.55 9.53 3.85
N ILE A 99 -9.93 10.22 4.81
CA ILE A 99 -10.66 11.12 5.73
C ILE A 99 -11.37 12.22 4.94
N ALA A 100 -10.68 12.79 3.95
CA ALA A 100 -11.20 13.85 3.10
C ALA A 100 -12.44 13.41 2.28
N ILE A 101 -12.40 12.25 1.61
CA ILE A 101 -13.55 11.76 0.81
C ILE A 101 -14.74 11.39 1.68
N LEU A 102 -14.48 10.83 2.88
CA LEU A 102 -15.51 10.51 3.86
C LEU A 102 -16.14 11.76 4.50
N GLY A 103 -15.47 12.92 4.38
CA GLY A 103 -15.95 14.18 4.94
C GLY A 103 -15.81 14.28 6.45
N LEU A 104 -14.78 13.65 7.01
CA LEU A 104 -14.57 13.54 8.44
C LEU A 104 -13.59 14.60 8.96
N ASN A 105 -13.83 15.04 10.18
CA ASN A 105 -12.92 15.83 10.99
C ASN A 105 -11.96 14.89 11.73
N ALA A 106 -10.66 15.15 11.62
CA ALA A 106 -9.65 14.31 12.25
C ALA A 106 -8.41 15.08 12.69
N LYS A 107 -7.79 14.58 13.76
CA LYS A 107 -6.42 14.91 14.16
C LYS A 107 -5.54 13.67 13.95
N ILE A 108 -4.67 13.72 12.96
CA ILE A 108 -3.69 12.66 12.69
C ILE A 108 -2.38 13.02 13.40
N ILE A 109 -1.88 12.16 14.27
CA ILE A 109 -0.60 12.31 14.98
C ILE A 109 0.48 11.53 14.22
N ARG A 110 1.63 12.16 14.03
CA ARG A 110 2.84 11.60 13.41
C ARG A 110 3.98 11.61 14.44
N LYS A 111 4.95 10.71 14.30
CA LYS A 111 6.12 10.62 15.19
C LYS A 111 7.41 10.63 14.40
N GLY A 112 8.52 10.88 15.12
CA GLY A 112 9.89 10.74 14.63
C GLY A 112 10.13 11.43 13.29
N THR A 113 10.74 10.70 12.37
CA THR A 113 11.15 11.24 11.05
C THR A 113 9.96 11.65 10.18
N LEU A 114 8.75 11.17 10.46
CA LEU A 114 7.57 11.50 9.67
C LEU A 114 7.10 12.94 9.85
N ILE A 115 7.49 13.61 10.95
CA ILE A 115 7.12 15.01 11.24
C ILE A 115 7.74 15.95 10.18
N SER A 116 8.97 15.69 9.74
CA SER A 116 9.69 16.52 8.76
C SER A 116 9.45 16.11 7.31
N ARG A 117 8.74 15.01 7.04
CA ARG A 117 8.45 14.56 5.67
C ARG A 117 7.33 15.39 5.06
N SER A 118 7.63 16.03 3.93
CA SER A 118 6.64 16.83 3.19
C SER A 118 5.43 16.01 2.76
N ASN A 119 4.25 16.60 2.96
CA ASN A 119 2.98 16.18 2.39
C ASN A 119 2.35 17.32 1.55
N SER A 120 3.18 18.24 1.05
CA SER A 120 2.76 19.48 0.37
C SER A 120 1.71 19.26 -0.71
N VAL A 121 1.80 18.14 -1.44
CA VAL A 121 0.81 17.72 -2.44
C VAL A 121 -0.62 17.81 -1.91
N TYR A 122 -0.89 17.31 -0.71
CA TYR A 122 -2.23 17.37 -0.12
C TYR A 122 -2.56 18.76 0.43
N PHE A 123 -1.58 19.51 0.95
CA PHE A 123 -1.78 20.88 1.40
C PHE A 123 -2.11 21.84 0.25
N ASP A 124 -1.57 21.60 -0.94
CA ASP A 124 -1.84 22.40 -2.13
C ASP A 124 -3.15 21.98 -2.82
N LEU A 125 -3.41 20.67 -2.85
CA LEU A 125 -4.56 20.09 -3.55
C LEU A 125 -5.85 20.24 -2.75
N LEU A 126 -5.92 19.68 -1.54
CA LEU A 126 -7.17 19.49 -0.80
C LEU A 126 -7.98 20.78 -0.53
N PRO A 127 -7.37 21.94 -0.21
CA PRO A 127 -8.11 23.19 -0.03
C PRO A 127 -8.90 23.64 -1.26
N ARG A 128 -8.35 23.40 -2.47
CA ARG A 128 -9.04 23.72 -3.74
C ARG A 128 -10.26 22.82 -3.98
N HIS A 129 -10.32 21.71 -3.25
CA HIS A 129 -11.36 20.68 -3.35
C HIS A 129 -12.23 20.61 -2.07
N GLY A 130 -12.29 21.69 -1.30
CA GLY A 130 -13.25 21.86 -0.20
C GLY A 130 -12.84 21.23 1.14
N VAL A 131 -11.56 20.91 1.31
CA VAL A 131 -11.03 20.28 2.54
C VAL A 131 -9.98 21.18 3.16
N SER A 132 -10.18 21.57 4.41
CA SER A 132 -9.18 22.26 5.22
C SER A 132 -8.18 21.24 5.75
N ILE A 133 -6.89 21.54 5.58
CA ILE A 133 -5.79 20.73 6.09
C ILE A 133 -4.72 21.66 6.65
N LYS A 134 -4.31 21.42 7.90
CA LYS A 134 -3.33 22.27 8.59
C LYS A 134 -2.36 21.45 9.43
N GLU A 135 -1.07 21.75 9.35
CA GLU A 135 -0.08 21.22 10.29
C GLU A 135 -0.14 21.96 11.63
N ASN A 136 -0.05 21.20 12.71
CA ASN A 136 0.03 21.69 14.08
C ASN A 136 1.04 20.82 14.85
N GLY A 137 2.32 21.19 14.75
CA GLY A 137 3.44 20.44 15.32
C GLY A 137 3.50 19.01 14.80
N ASP A 138 3.39 18.05 15.70
CA ASP A 138 3.40 16.60 15.40
C ASP A 138 2.11 16.10 14.73
N SER A 139 1.11 16.98 14.53
CA SER A 139 -0.21 16.59 14.05
C SER A 139 -0.65 17.30 12.78
N ILE A 140 -1.56 16.66 12.05
CA ILE A 140 -2.30 17.24 10.92
C ILE A 140 -3.77 17.26 11.29
N LEU A 141 -4.39 18.43 11.17
CA LEU A 141 -5.82 18.65 11.37
C LEU A 141 -6.50 18.65 10.00
N LEU A 142 -7.57 17.87 9.86
CA LEU A 142 -8.41 17.83 8.67
C LEU A 142 -9.86 18.14 9.02
N SER A 143 -10.53 18.88 8.15
CA SER A 143 -11.99 19.09 8.18
C SER A 143 -12.55 19.39 6.79
N GLY A 144 -13.84 19.16 6.61
CA GLY A 144 -14.51 19.34 5.32
C GLY A 144 -14.57 18.05 4.49
N LYS A 145 -15.14 18.14 3.29
CA LYS A 145 -15.40 16.99 2.41
C LYS A 145 -14.84 17.25 1.03
N LEU A 146 -14.11 16.27 0.50
CA LEU A 146 -13.50 16.33 -0.82
C LEU A 146 -14.59 16.42 -1.90
N ARG A 147 -14.43 17.39 -2.82
CA ARG A 147 -15.35 17.66 -3.93
C ARG A 147 -14.58 17.97 -5.20
N GLY A 148 -15.24 17.82 -6.35
CA GLY A 148 -14.67 18.18 -7.66
C GLY A 148 -13.48 17.30 -8.02
N PHE A 149 -13.73 16.05 -8.40
CA PHE A 149 -12.71 15.00 -8.52
C PHE A 149 -11.87 15.05 -9.80
N ASP A 150 -11.41 16.24 -10.19
CA ASP A 150 -10.45 16.48 -11.27
C ASP A 150 -9.16 17.05 -10.66
N PHE A 151 -8.18 16.17 -10.46
CA PHE A 151 -6.94 16.46 -9.76
C PHE A 151 -5.78 16.58 -10.75
N SER A 152 -4.89 17.55 -10.52
CA SER A 152 -3.61 17.63 -11.24
C SER A 152 -2.47 17.40 -10.26
N VAL A 153 -1.70 16.33 -10.49
CA VAL A 153 -0.64 15.87 -9.57
C VAL A 153 0.63 15.57 -10.36
N ARG A 154 1.79 15.87 -9.77
CA ARG A 154 3.10 15.48 -10.33
C ARG A 154 3.31 13.96 -10.25
N GLY A 155 3.89 13.36 -11.28
CA GLY A 155 4.26 11.94 -11.33
C GLY A 155 5.68 11.63 -10.85
N ASP A 156 6.54 12.66 -10.77
CA ASP A 156 7.95 12.59 -10.35
C ASP A 156 8.13 12.83 -8.84
N ILE A 157 7.10 12.48 -8.08
CA ILE A 157 7.06 12.53 -6.62
C ILE A 157 6.63 11.17 -6.09
N SER A 158 6.54 11.01 -4.76
CA SER A 158 6.12 9.74 -4.16
C SER A 158 4.78 9.24 -4.72
N SER A 159 4.78 8.03 -5.30
CA SER A 159 3.58 7.35 -5.82
C SER A 159 2.48 7.13 -4.78
N GLN A 160 2.82 7.27 -3.50
CA GLN A 160 1.88 7.16 -2.39
C GLN A 160 0.79 8.24 -2.43
N PHE A 161 1.08 9.43 -2.99
CA PHE A 161 0.07 10.48 -3.12
C PHE A 161 -1.00 10.09 -4.16
N ILE A 162 -0.58 9.64 -5.34
CA ILE A 162 -1.49 9.15 -6.38
C ILE A 162 -2.24 7.92 -5.89
N SER A 163 -1.55 6.99 -5.22
CA SER A 163 -2.16 5.77 -4.69
C SER A 163 -3.22 6.06 -3.61
N GLY A 164 -2.94 7.00 -2.70
CA GLY A 164 -3.90 7.43 -1.69
C GLY A 164 -5.14 8.07 -2.29
N LEU A 165 -4.96 8.95 -3.30
CA LEU A 165 -6.07 9.56 -4.03
C LEU A 165 -6.91 8.49 -4.76
N LEU A 166 -6.28 7.55 -5.46
CA LEU A 166 -6.98 6.46 -6.15
C LEU A 166 -7.82 5.63 -5.19
N ILE A 167 -7.24 5.21 -4.05
CA ILE A 167 -7.96 4.42 -3.05
C ILE A 167 -9.14 5.21 -2.49
N ALA A 168 -8.92 6.47 -2.08
CA ALA A 168 -10.00 7.30 -1.54
C ALA A 168 -11.12 7.50 -2.56
N CYS A 169 -10.77 7.78 -3.81
CA CYS A 169 -11.74 8.06 -4.85
C CYS A 169 -12.51 6.82 -5.31
N GLY A 170 -11.99 5.60 -5.10
CA GLY A 170 -12.74 4.36 -5.29
C GLY A 170 -13.96 4.19 -4.37
N PHE A 171 -14.10 5.04 -3.35
CA PHE A 171 -15.27 5.08 -2.46
C PHE A 171 -16.49 5.78 -3.08
N THR A 172 -16.30 6.71 -4.02
CA THR A 172 -17.41 7.43 -4.67
C THR A 172 -17.76 6.82 -6.03
N GLU A 173 -19.03 6.95 -6.42
CA GLU A 173 -19.50 6.56 -7.76
C GLU A 173 -19.30 7.67 -8.80
N ASP A 174 -18.92 8.88 -8.35
CA ASP A 174 -18.61 10.00 -9.21
C ASP A 174 -17.40 9.69 -10.11
N PRO A 175 -17.38 10.18 -11.36
CA PRO A 175 -16.23 10.03 -12.23
C PRO A 175 -15.04 10.82 -11.65
N ILE A 176 -13.89 10.14 -11.58
CA ILE A 176 -12.65 10.67 -11.05
C ILE A 176 -11.66 10.83 -12.18
N LYS A 177 -10.88 11.91 -12.16
CA LYS A 177 -9.73 12.12 -13.03
C LYS A 177 -8.53 12.58 -12.21
N ILE A 178 -7.41 11.87 -12.32
CA ILE A 178 -6.11 12.29 -11.80
C ILE A 178 -5.17 12.48 -12.98
N ASN A 179 -4.98 13.73 -13.40
CA ASN A 179 -4.07 14.13 -14.45
C ASN A 179 -2.63 14.20 -13.95
N LEU A 180 -1.71 13.52 -14.63
CA LEU A 180 -0.29 13.57 -14.33
C LEU A 180 0.38 14.73 -15.06
N LEU A 181 1.01 15.63 -14.30
CA LEU A 181 1.73 16.78 -14.84
C LEU A 181 3.14 16.43 -15.35
N THR A 182 3.68 15.30 -14.93
CA THR A 182 5.04 14.81 -15.26
C THR A 182 5.02 13.29 -15.41
N HIS A 183 6.11 12.72 -15.94
CA HIS A 183 6.26 11.26 -16.05
C HIS A 183 6.19 10.59 -14.67
N LEU A 184 5.56 9.41 -14.60
CA LEU A 184 5.41 8.66 -13.36
C LEU A 184 6.66 7.80 -13.08
N GLU A 185 7.48 8.20 -12.11
CA GLU A 185 8.71 7.46 -11.76
C GLU A 185 8.44 6.12 -11.08
N SER A 186 7.47 6.11 -10.15
CA SER A 186 7.17 4.95 -9.31
C SER A 186 5.90 4.21 -9.77
N LYS A 187 5.80 3.99 -11.09
CA LYS A 187 4.64 3.33 -11.73
C LYS A 187 4.26 1.96 -11.12
N PRO A 188 5.20 1.05 -10.78
CA PRO A 188 4.85 -0.24 -10.20
C PRO A 188 4.03 -0.16 -8.90
N TYR A 189 4.23 0.89 -8.10
CA TYR A 189 3.42 1.10 -6.89
C TYR A 189 2.00 1.56 -7.21
N VAL A 190 1.80 2.34 -8.27
CA VAL A 190 0.46 2.70 -8.73
C VAL A 190 -0.22 1.50 -9.35
N ASP A 191 0.50 0.68 -10.12
CA ASP A 191 -0.01 -0.57 -10.69
C ASP A 191 -0.44 -1.56 -9.60
N MET A 192 0.32 -1.67 -8.50
CA MET A 192 -0.08 -2.42 -7.32
C MET A 192 -1.36 -1.87 -6.67
N THR A 193 -1.53 -0.54 -6.66
CA THR A 193 -2.78 0.07 -6.17
C THR A 193 -3.95 -0.35 -7.05
N ILE A 194 -3.79 -0.29 -8.37
CA ILE A 194 -4.82 -0.68 -9.34
C ILE A 194 -5.16 -2.16 -9.20
N ASP A 195 -4.16 -3.05 -9.16
CA ASP A 195 -4.35 -4.50 -8.97
C ASP A 195 -5.15 -4.81 -7.69
N VAL A 196 -4.80 -4.16 -6.57
CA VAL A 196 -5.56 -4.35 -5.32
C VAL A 196 -6.97 -3.77 -5.44
N MET A 197 -7.15 -2.59 -6.02
CA MET A 197 -8.48 -1.99 -6.21
C MET A 197 -9.38 -2.88 -7.09
N GLU A 198 -8.83 -3.51 -8.14
CA GLU A 198 -9.53 -4.44 -9.02
C GLU A 198 -9.96 -5.71 -8.29
N LYS A 199 -9.12 -6.24 -7.37
CA LYS A 199 -9.49 -7.36 -6.49
C LYS A 199 -10.68 -7.04 -5.57
N PHE A 200 -10.93 -5.76 -5.29
CA PHE A 200 -12.13 -5.27 -4.61
C PHE A 200 -13.21 -4.74 -5.56
N GLY A 201 -13.08 -4.94 -6.87
CA GLY A 201 -14.10 -4.62 -7.87
C GLY A 201 -14.13 -3.18 -8.39
N VAL A 202 -13.14 -2.34 -8.05
CA VAL A 202 -13.00 -1.00 -8.61
C VAL A 202 -12.03 -1.03 -9.79
N LYS A 203 -12.49 -0.62 -10.97
CA LYS A 203 -11.66 -0.57 -12.18
C LYS A 203 -11.01 0.81 -12.32
N VAL A 204 -9.73 0.81 -12.68
CA VAL A 204 -8.98 2.03 -12.97
C VAL A 204 -8.44 1.96 -14.40
N LEU A 205 -8.78 2.94 -15.22
CA LEU A 205 -8.28 3.11 -16.57
C LEU A 205 -7.19 4.18 -16.58
N PHE A 206 -6.10 3.95 -17.31
CA PHE A 206 -5.12 4.98 -17.60
C PHE A 206 -5.21 5.38 -19.09
N LYS A 207 -5.54 6.64 -19.37
CA LYS A 207 -5.67 7.18 -20.73
C LYS A 207 -5.21 8.64 -20.74
N GLU A 208 -4.49 9.07 -21.78
CA GLU A 208 -4.10 10.49 -21.95
C GLU A 208 -3.43 11.09 -20.69
N ASN A 209 -2.45 10.37 -20.12
CA ASN A 209 -1.75 10.74 -18.88
C ASN A 209 -2.66 10.95 -17.66
N SER A 210 -3.88 10.44 -17.69
CA SER A 210 -4.84 10.55 -16.60
C SER A 210 -5.31 9.19 -16.13
N TYR A 211 -5.43 9.04 -14.81
CA TYR A 211 -6.14 7.91 -14.21
C TYR A 211 -7.61 8.25 -14.06
N PHE A 212 -8.46 7.31 -14.46
CA PHE A 212 -9.90 7.36 -14.30
C PHE A 212 -10.34 6.15 -13.51
N SER A 213 -11.14 6.35 -12.46
CA SER A 213 -11.67 5.25 -11.66
C SER A 213 -13.19 5.35 -11.59
N LYS A 214 -13.85 4.20 -11.65
CA LYS A 214 -15.29 4.07 -11.47
C LYS A 214 -15.60 2.76 -10.78
N GLY A 215 -16.53 2.81 -9.82
CA GLY A 215 -17.04 1.62 -9.15
C GLY A 215 -17.28 1.87 -7.68
N SER A 216 -17.41 0.79 -6.94
CA SER A 216 -17.46 0.82 -5.48
C SER A 216 -16.75 -0.42 -4.96
N PHE A 217 -16.02 -0.28 -3.86
CA PHE A 217 -15.34 -1.41 -3.24
C PHE A 217 -16.35 -2.45 -2.75
N LYS A 218 -16.18 -3.70 -3.21
CA LYS A 218 -16.89 -4.90 -2.77
C LYS A 218 -16.02 -5.66 -1.79
N LYS A 219 -16.60 -6.64 -1.08
CA LYS A 219 -15.79 -7.56 -0.28
C LYS A 219 -14.79 -8.33 -1.14
N ALA A 220 -13.63 -8.60 -0.57
CA ALA A 220 -12.63 -9.47 -1.15
C ALA A 220 -12.15 -10.51 -0.14
N PHE A 221 -11.71 -11.66 -0.66
CA PHE A 221 -11.05 -12.71 0.09
C PHE A 221 -9.70 -12.94 -0.59
N LEU A 222 -8.61 -12.53 0.05
CA LEU A 222 -7.28 -12.62 -0.56
C LEU A 222 -6.17 -12.83 0.47
N GLU A 223 -5.08 -13.46 0.03
CA GLU A 223 -3.82 -13.50 0.75
C GLU A 223 -2.97 -12.29 0.32
N VAL A 224 -2.41 -11.59 1.30
CA VAL A 224 -1.45 -10.53 1.04
C VAL A 224 -0.16 -11.17 0.54
N GLU A 225 0.31 -10.71 -0.62
CA GLU A 225 1.48 -11.30 -1.28
C GLU A 225 2.75 -11.23 -0.43
N GLY A 226 3.67 -12.16 -0.66
CA GLY A 226 5.04 -12.06 -0.17
C GLY A 226 5.78 -10.84 -0.75
N ASP A 227 6.67 -10.24 0.04
CA ASP A 227 7.41 -9.03 -0.31
C ASP A 227 8.56 -9.34 -1.27
N TRP A 228 8.45 -8.90 -2.53
CA TRP A 228 9.50 -9.11 -3.52
C TRP A 228 10.78 -8.32 -3.17
N SER A 229 10.66 -7.08 -2.69
CA SER A 229 11.81 -6.24 -2.34
C SER A 229 12.71 -6.89 -1.29
N ASN A 230 12.10 -7.39 -0.20
CA ASN A 230 12.82 -8.07 0.87
C ASN A 230 13.38 -9.42 0.41
N SER A 231 12.63 -10.14 -0.42
CA SER A 231 13.03 -11.47 -0.88
C SER A 231 14.28 -11.45 -1.76
N LEU A 232 14.51 -10.38 -2.53
CA LEU A 232 15.68 -10.28 -3.41
C LEU A 232 17.02 -10.38 -2.66
N PHE A 233 17.10 -9.89 -1.43
CA PHE A 233 18.32 -10.02 -0.61
C PHE A 233 18.66 -11.50 -0.36
N PHE A 234 17.65 -12.33 -0.08
CA PHE A 234 17.85 -13.76 0.16
C PHE A 234 18.08 -14.53 -1.14
N LEU A 235 17.35 -14.20 -2.20
CA LEU A 235 17.54 -14.80 -3.52
C LEU A 235 18.97 -14.57 -4.04
N GLY A 236 19.53 -13.37 -3.81
CA GLY A 236 20.92 -13.05 -4.15
C GLY A 236 21.98 -13.87 -3.41
N THR A 237 21.61 -14.55 -2.32
CA THR A 237 22.53 -15.43 -1.56
C THR A 237 22.39 -16.91 -1.91
N GLY A 238 21.44 -17.29 -2.78
CA GLY A 238 21.16 -18.68 -3.15
C GLY A 238 20.15 -19.41 -2.24
N VAL A 239 19.59 -18.70 -1.25
CA VAL A 239 18.50 -19.22 -0.39
C VAL A 239 17.21 -19.32 -1.18
N GLU A 240 16.46 -20.42 -0.99
CA GLU A 240 15.13 -20.58 -1.58
C GLU A 240 14.11 -19.70 -0.84
N VAL A 241 13.33 -18.91 -1.57
CA VAL A 241 12.24 -18.09 -1.03
C VAL A 241 10.89 -18.63 -1.51
N LEU A 242 10.04 -19.01 -0.55
CA LEU A 242 8.69 -19.53 -0.75
C LEU A 242 7.64 -18.43 -0.59
N GLY A 243 6.45 -18.60 -1.18
CA GLY A 243 5.31 -17.69 -0.96
C GLY A 243 5.32 -16.39 -1.78
N LEU A 244 6.21 -16.28 -2.77
CA LEU A 244 6.18 -15.21 -3.75
C LEU A 244 5.17 -15.51 -4.86
N ASN A 245 4.31 -14.53 -5.17
CA ASN A 245 3.33 -14.66 -6.26
C ASN A 245 4.02 -14.54 -7.63
N LYS A 246 3.89 -15.58 -8.47
CA LYS A 246 4.46 -15.64 -9.82
C LYS A 246 3.83 -14.63 -10.78
N ASP A 247 2.61 -14.19 -10.51
CA ASP A 247 1.87 -13.21 -11.32
C ASP A 247 1.88 -11.82 -10.67
N SER A 248 2.70 -11.63 -9.64
CA SER A 248 2.78 -10.36 -8.91
C SER A 248 3.13 -9.19 -9.83
N VAL A 249 2.52 -8.05 -9.54
CA VAL A 249 2.80 -6.73 -10.15
C VAL A 249 3.81 -5.91 -9.35
N GLN A 250 4.37 -6.44 -8.26
CA GLN A 250 5.41 -5.77 -7.48
C GLN A 250 6.63 -5.51 -8.37
N GLY A 251 7.07 -4.25 -8.46
CA GLY A 251 8.13 -3.82 -9.40
C GLY A 251 9.44 -4.58 -9.23
N ASP A 252 9.80 -4.90 -7.99
CA ASP A 252 11.02 -5.63 -7.64
C ASP A 252 11.10 -7.03 -8.25
N LYS A 253 9.96 -7.64 -8.61
CA LYS A 253 9.95 -8.89 -9.39
C LYS A 253 10.70 -8.75 -10.72
N MET A 254 10.74 -7.55 -11.32
CA MET A 254 11.50 -7.29 -12.55
C MET A 254 13.00 -7.56 -12.39
N ALA A 255 13.53 -7.58 -11.16
CA ALA A 255 14.90 -8.00 -10.87
C ALA A 255 15.23 -9.39 -11.44
N LEU A 256 14.24 -10.29 -11.52
CA LEU A 256 14.42 -11.62 -12.12
C LEU A 256 14.83 -11.54 -13.59
N ASN A 257 14.35 -10.56 -14.34
CA ASN A 257 14.72 -10.38 -15.74
C ASN A 257 16.20 -9.98 -15.85
N TYR A 258 16.67 -9.09 -14.99
CA TYR A 258 18.08 -8.71 -14.93
C TYR A 258 18.94 -9.90 -14.47
N LEU A 259 18.53 -10.64 -13.45
CA LEU A 259 19.25 -11.82 -12.97
C LEU A 259 19.37 -12.90 -14.06
N LYS A 260 18.33 -13.08 -14.87
CA LYS A 260 18.37 -13.95 -16.05
C LYS A 260 19.43 -13.53 -17.08
N THR A 261 19.64 -12.23 -17.30
CA THR A 261 20.74 -11.76 -18.18
C THR A 261 22.13 -12.03 -17.63
N LEU A 262 22.24 -12.30 -16.33
CA LEU A 262 23.47 -12.73 -15.65
C LEU A 262 23.57 -14.25 -15.52
N SER A 263 22.77 -15.00 -16.30
CA SER A 263 22.64 -16.46 -16.31
C SER A 263 22.12 -17.06 -15.00
N TYR A 264 21.42 -16.31 -14.16
CA TYR A 264 20.70 -16.90 -13.03
C TYR A 264 19.34 -17.43 -13.45
N GLU A 265 19.03 -18.65 -13.06
CA GLU A 265 17.76 -19.30 -13.34
C GLU A 265 17.08 -19.76 -12.05
N ASN A 266 15.75 -19.76 -12.06
CA ASN A 266 15.00 -20.34 -10.95
C ASN A 266 14.99 -21.87 -11.07
N VAL A 267 15.63 -22.54 -10.13
CA VAL A 267 15.68 -24.02 -10.07
C VAL A 267 14.64 -24.62 -9.11
N SER A 268 13.87 -23.78 -8.40
CA SER A 268 12.82 -24.26 -7.50
C SER A 268 11.47 -24.39 -8.21
N SER A 269 10.79 -25.52 -7.97
CA SER A 269 9.40 -25.74 -8.41
C SER A 269 8.35 -25.19 -7.44
N ARG A 270 8.72 -24.99 -6.16
CA ARG A 270 7.80 -24.57 -5.07
C ARG A 270 7.90 -23.08 -4.72
N GLY A 271 8.96 -22.41 -5.14
CA GLY A 271 9.22 -21.00 -4.89
C GLY A 271 10.26 -20.45 -5.86
N TYR A 272 11.19 -19.67 -5.33
CA TYR A 272 12.30 -19.10 -6.09
C TYR A 272 13.62 -19.46 -5.43
N LYS A 273 14.49 -20.17 -6.16
CA LYS A 273 15.88 -20.41 -5.78
C LYS A 273 16.72 -20.11 -7.00
N LEU A 274 17.56 -19.08 -6.92
CA LEU A 274 18.35 -18.64 -8.05
C LEU A 274 19.72 -19.30 -8.03
N GLU A 275 20.05 -20.02 -9.09
CA GLU A 275 21.36 -20.61 -9.30
C GLU A 275 21.94 -20.12 -10.62
N LYS A 276 23.24 -19.85 -10.65
CA LYS A 276 23.92 -19.40 -11.85
C LYS A 276 24.19 -20.60 -12.76
N ASN A 277 23.61 -20.59 -13.95
CA ASN A 277 23.95 -21.51 -15.02
C ASN A 277 25.28 -21.06 -15.65
N TRP A 278 26.28 -21.95 -15.63
CA TRP A 278 27.62 -21.70 -16.18
C TRP A 278 27.79 -22.24 -17.61
N GLN A 279 26.70 -22.71 -18.22
CA GLN A 279 26.68 -23.13 -19.62
C GLN A 279 26.82 -21.96 -20.58
#